data_AF-A0AAV7LFX9-F1
#
_entry.id   AF-A0AAV7LFX9-F1
#
_cell.length_a   1.000
_cell.length_b   1.000
_cell.length_c   1.000
_cell.angle_alpha   90.00
_cell.angle_beta   90.00
_cell.angle_gamma   90.00
#
_symmetry.space_group_name_H-M   'P 1'
#
loop_
_entity.id
_entity.type
_entity.pdbx_description
1 polymer ?
#
loop_
_entity_poly.entity_id
_entity_poly.type
_entity_poly.pdbx_seq_one_letter_code
_entity_poly.pdbx_strand_id
1 'polypeptide(L)'
;MGRHKRTDGSQGNTMEQCTTPVAAPRRPAELEVSGDPAGAPLSACEPSRTELLAAIQGSRVALEGKIETVAVEVNLLRADLWKMSDKAKVAEGSIAELQSEVGTLRSQVGQTTSTVGRLAEPEGRSLRNNVRLLGFPERAEGSADTQDLRGQSG
;
A
#
# COMPACT_ATOMS: atom_id res chain seq x y z
N MET A 1 31.97 -25.74 -7.45
CA MET A 1 31.30 -26.30 -6.25
C MET A 1 30.06 -25.46 -5.93
N GLY A 2 28.95 -25.70 -6.61
CA GLY A 2 27.70 -24.94 -6.43
C GLY A 2 26.76 -25.64 -5.46
N ARG A 3 26.47 -25.01 -4.32
CA ARG A 3 25.51 -25.53 -3.33
C ARG A 3 24.11 -25.00 -3.67
N HIS A 4 23.26 -25.88 -4.16
CA HIS A 4 21.81 -25.65 -4.27
C HIS A 4 21.17 -25.99 -2.92
N LYS A 5 20.57 -25.01 -2.24
CA LYS A 5 19.65 -25.24 -1.13
C LYS A 5 18.23 -25.31 -1.70
N ARG A 6 17.55 -26.44 -1.51
CA ARG A 6 16.10 -26.55 -1.66
C ARG A 6 15.49 -26.54 -0.26
N THR A 7 14.55 -25.63 -0.03
CA THR A 7 13.64 -25.65 1.11
C THR A 7 12.26 -25.34 0.55
N ASP A 8 11.39 -26.34 0.48
CA ASP A 8 9.94 -26.13 0.38
C ASP A 8 9.20 -27.38 0.82
N GLY A 9 8.11 -27.15 1.56
CA GLY A 9 7.27 -28.13 2.24
C GLY A 9 6.77 -27.47 3.53
N SER A 10 5.79 -26.57 3.53
CA SER A 10 4.46 -26.58 2.89
C SER A 10 3.53 -27.67 3.45
N GLN A 11 2.50 -27.18 4.14
CA GLN A 11 1.20 -27.77 4.48
C GLN A 11 1.06 -28.61 5.76
N GLY A 12 0.15 -28.15 6.62
CA GLY A 12 -0.30 -28.82 7.83
C GLY A 12 -1.27 -27.94 8.63
N ASN A 13 -2.37 -27.54 7.99
CA ASN A 13 -3.50 -26.85 8.60
C ASN A 13 -4.42 -27.92 9.24
N THR A 14 -4.59 -27.90 10.57
CA THR A 14 -5.69 -28.61 11.24
C THR A 14 -6.27 -27.73 12.34
N MET A 15 -7.46 -27.23 12.03
CA MET A 15 -8.32 -26.38 12.81
C MET A 15 -9.14 -27.26 13.76
N GLU A 16 -8.71 -27.41 15.01
CA GLU A 16 -9.49 -28.13 16.03
C GLU A 16 -10.52 -27.16 16.63
N GLN A 17 -11.70 -27.12 16.03
CA GLN A 17 -12.87 -26.46 16.60
C GLN A 17 -13.51 -27.39 17.64
N CYS A 18 -13.20 -27.19 18.93
CA CYS A 18 -13.95 -27.80 20.03
C CYS A 18 -15.36 -27.21 20.08
N THR A 19 -16.31 -27.93 19.50
CA THR A 19 -17.74 -27.67 19.61
C THR A 19 -18.28 -28.38 20.85
N THR A 20 -18.87 -27.61 21.76
CA THR A 20 -19.59 -28.11 22.93
C THR A 20 -21.00 -28.55 22.53
N PRO A 21 -21.52 -29.70 23.00
CA PRO A 21 -22.91 -30.06 22.76
C PRO A 21 -23.86 -29.31 23.70
N VAL A 22 -24.78 -28.57 23.08
CA VAL A 22 -25.98 -27.96 23.69
C VAL A 22 -26.97 -29.08 24.05
N ALA A 23 -27.17 -29.34 25.34
CA ALA A 23 -28.27 -30.17 25.84
C ALA A 23 -29.43 -29.27 26.27
N ALA A 24 -30.50 -29.26 25.48
CA ALA A 24 -31.76 -28.58 25.77
C ALA A 24 -32.60 -29.35 26.82
N PRO A 25 -33.48 -28.67 27.58
CA PRO A 25 -34.12 -29.21 28.78
C PRO A 25 -35.39 -30.01 28.45
N ARG A 26 -35.61 -31.14 29.13
CA ARG A 26 -36.91 -31.83 29.14
C ARG A 26 -37.73 -31.40 30.37
N ARG A 27 -39.02 -31.18 30.09
CA ARG A 27 -40.09 -30.57 30.90
C ARG A 27 -40.57 -31.43 32.09
N PRO A 28 -41.40 -30.85 32.99
CA PRO A 28 -41.62 -31.25 34.38
C PRO A 28 -42.89 -32.10 34.62
N ALA A 29 -42.89 -32.81 35.74
CA ALA A 29 -44.03 -33.34 36.52
C ALA A 29 -43.42 -34.19 37.67
N GLU A 30 -43.77 -34.14 38.95
CA GLU A 30 -44.90 -33.57 39.69
C GLU A 30 -44.52 -33.51 41.20
N LEU A 31 -45.32 -32.73 41.94
CA LEU A 31 -45.48 -32.60 43.41
C LEU A 31 -45.14 -33.88 44.23
N GLU A 32 -44.64 -33.78 45.47
CA GLU A 32 -45.46 -33.47 46.65
C GLU A 32 -44.61 -33.10 47.91
N VAL A 33 -45.02 -32.01 48.55
CA VAL A 33 -45.28 -31.85 50.01
C VAL A 33 -44.15 -32.09 51.03
N SER A 34 -43.70 -31.00 51.68
CA SER A 34 -44.01 -30.71 53.10
C SER A 34 -42.99 -29.75 53.75
N GLY A 35 -43.46 -28.60 54.24
CA GLY A 35 -42.81 -27.87 55.34
C GLY A 35 -42.16 -26.53 55.02
N ASP A 36 -42.93 -25.44 55.07
CA ASP A 36 -42.47 -24.10 55.48
C ASP A 36 -42.76 -23.96 57.00
N PRO A 37 -41.98 -23.23 57.83
CA PRO A 37 -41.67 -21.82 57.55
C PRO A 37 -40.32 -21.28 58.10
N ALA A 38 -40.00 -20.06 57.65
CA ALA A 38 -39.23 -19.05 58.37
C ALA A 38 -37.69 -19.20 58.45
N GLY A 39 -37.04 -18.27 57.74
CA GLY A 39 -36.07 -17.38 58.39
C GLY A 39 -34.60 -17.81 58.37
N ALA A 40 -33.92 -17.59 57.26
CA ALA A 40 -32.53 -17.15 57.24
C ALA A 40 -32.23 -16.49 55.89
N PRO A 41 -31.45 -15.40 55.88
CA PRO A 41 -31.72 -14.27 55.01
C PRO A 41 -31.35 -14.60 53.57
N LEU A 42 -32.03 -13.93 52.65
CA LEU A 42 -31.40 -13.43 51.44
C LEU A 42 -30.20 -12.58 51.89
N SER A 43 -29.10 -13.24 52.24
CA SER A 43 -27.81 -12.59 52.38
C SER A 43 -27.49 -12.15 50.97
N ALA A 44 -27.93 -10.94 50.64
CA ALA A 44 -27.19 -10.12 49.71
C ALA A 44 -25.73 -10.30 50.11
N CYS A 45 -24.99 -11.04 49.30
CA CYS A 45 -23.61 -11.34 49.54
C CYS A 45 -22.89 -10.01 49.28
N GLU A 46 -22.95 -9.11 50.26
CA GLU A 46 -22.09 -7.95 50.33
C GLU A 46 -20.67 -8.52 50.22
N PRO A 47 -19.93 -8.20 49.14
CA PRO A 47 -18.63 -8.79 48.91
C PRO A 47 -17.78 -8.50 50.14
N SER A 48 -17.21 -9.56 50.71
CA SER A 48 -16.44 -9.40 51.94
C SER A 48 -15.31 -8.39 51.69
N ARG A 49 -14.93 -7.60 52.69
CA ARG A 49 -13.83 -6.62 52.56
C ARG A 49 -12.57 -7.25 51.95
N THR A 50 -12.33 -8.52 52.25
CA THR A 50 -11.25 -9.34 51.69
C THR A 50 -11.41 -9.61 50.20
N GLU A 51 -12.61 -9.90 49.70
CA GLU A 51 -12.89 -10.07 48.27
C GLU A 51 -12.69 -8.77 47.50
N LEU A 52 -13.13 -7.63 48.04
CA LEU A 52 -12.92 -6.33 47.42
C LEU A 52 -11.43 -5.99 47.31
N LEU A 53 -10.64 -6.24 48.36
CA LEU A 53 -9.19 -6.03 48.32
C LEU A 53 -8.51 -6.96 47.33
N ALA A 54 -8.93 -8.23 47.26
CA ALA A 54 -8.42 -9.18 46.27
C ALA A 54 -8.75 -8.74 44.84
N ALA A 55 -9.97 -8.24 44.59
CA ALA A 55 -10.39 -7.72 43.29
C ALA A 55 -9.61 -6.45 42.89
N ILE A 56 -9.36 -5.53 43.83
CA ILE A 56 -8.53 -4.33 43.61
C ILE A 56 -7.09 -4.75 43.29
N GLN A 57 -6.53 -5.70 44.03
CA GLN A 57 -5.17 -6.18 43.79
C GLN A 57 -5.05 -6.89 42.44
N GLY A 58 -6.03 -7.72 42.07
CA GLY A 58 -6.09 -8.35 40.75
C GLY A 58 -6.20 -7.31 39.61
N SER A 59 -7.04 -6.29 39.79
CA SER A 59 -7.17 -5.18 38.83
C SER A 59 -5.88 -4.39 38.70
N ARG A 60 -5.18 -4.14 39.81
CA ARG A 60 -3.88 -3.48 39.82
C ARG A 60 -2.85 -4.25 39.01
N VAL A 61 -2.68 -5.55 39.27
CA VAL A 61 -1.73 -6.40 38.53
C VAL A 61 -2.08 -6.44 37.05
N ALA A 62 -3.36 -6.54 36.71
CA ALA A 62 -3.82 -6.52 35.32
C ALA A 62 -3.52 -5.18 34.62
N LEU A 63 -3.65 -4.05 35.32
CA LEU A 63 -3.30 -2.74 34.80
C LEU A 63 -1.79 -2.57 34.65
N GLU A 64 -0.98 -3.04 35.61
CA GLU A 64 0.49 -3.06 35.52
C GLU A 64 0.94 -3.83 34.26
N GLY A 65 0.40 -5.02 34.01
CA GLY A 65 0.72 -5.78 32.79
C GLY A 65 0.29 -5.09 31.48
N LYS A 66 -0.85 -4.38 31.48
CA LYS A 66 -1.27 -3.57 30.33
C LYS A 66 -0.33 -2.39 30.09
N ILE A 67 0.12 -1.72 31.16
CA ILE A 67 1.07 -0.60 31.08
C ILE A 67 2.40 -1.08 30.51
N GLU A 68 2.90 -2.24 30.95
CA GLU A 68 4.13 -2.84 30.39
C GLU A 68 3.98 -3.17 28.91
N THR A 69 2.85 -3.75 28.52
CA THR A 69 2.56 -4.07 27.11
C THR A 69 2.55 -2.79 26.26
N VAL A 70 1.83 -1.75 26.69
CA VAL A 70 1.79 -0.46 26.00
C VAL A 70 3.18 0.19 25.93
N ALA A 71 3.99 0.07 27.00
CA ALA A 71 5.36 0.60 26.99
C ALA A 71 6.24 -0.08 25.93
N VAL A 72 6.11 -1.40 25.77
CA VAL A 72 6.81 -2.15 24.72
C VAL A 72 6.35 -1.71 23.33
N GLU A 73 5.03 -1.62 23.10
CA GLU A 73 4.46 -1.18 21.82
C GLU A 73 4.90 0.24 21.44
N VAL A 74 4.89 1.17 22.39
CA VAL A 74 5.36 2.55 22.19
C VAL A 74 6.84 2.57 21.78
N ASN A 75 7.67 1.74 22.40
CA ASN A 75 9.09 1.67 22.04
C ASN A 75 9.30 1.07 20.64
N LEU A 76 8.51 0.06 20.25
CA LEU A 76 8.54 -0.49 18.91
C LEU A 76 8.13 0.56 17.86
N LEU A 77 7.01 1.25 18.10
CA LEU A 77 6.53 2.31 17.22
C LEU A 77 7.55 3.45 17.07
N ARG A 78 8.23 3.83 18.16
CA ARG A 78 9.32 4.81 18.10
C ARG A 78 10.45 4.33 17.19
N ALA A 79 10.89 3.08 17.34
CA ALA A 79 11.95 2.52 16.50
C ALA A 79 11.54 2.49 15.02
N ASP A 80 10.29 2.16 14.73
CA ASP A 80 9.79 2.14 13.35
C ASP A 80 9.65 3.54 12.75
N LEU A 81 9.21 4.54 13.53
CA LEU A 81 9.20 5.93 13.11
C LEU A 81 10.60 6.44 12.76
N TRP A 82 11.62 6.08 13.54
CA TRP A 82 13.01 6.40 13.23
C TRP A 82 13.46 5.80 11.90
N LYS A 83 13.19 4.50 11.68
CA LYS A 83 13.51 3.84 10.39
C LYS A 83 12.79 4.49 9.22
N MET A 84 11.51 4.87 9.39
CA MET A 84 10.74 5.56 8.35
C MET A 84 11.30 6.94 8.05
N SER A 85 11.69 7.70 9.07
CA SER A 85 12.35 8.99 8.92
C SER A 85 13.66 8.87 8.13
N ASP A 86 14.49 7.88 8.43
CA ASP A 86 15.75 7.68 7.70
C ASP A 86 15.51 7.28 6.24
N LYS A 87 14.54 6.40 5.98
CA LYS A 87 14.12 6.05 4.61
C LYS A 87 13.62 7.28 3.85
N ALA A 88 12.86 8.16 4.49
CA ALA A 88 12.36 9.38 3.87
C ALA A 88 13.52 10.31 3.48
N LYS A 89 14.50 10.54 4.37
CA LYS A 89 15.69 11.35 4.06
C LYS A 89 16.50 10.79 2.89
N VAL A 90 16.69 9.47 2.84
CA VAL A 90 17.37 8.82 1.71
C VAL A 90 16.60 9.05 0.41
N ALA A 91 15.28 8.86 0.42
CA ALA A 91 14.44 9.08 -0.75
C ALA A 91 14.47 10.54 -1.22
N GLU A 92 14.40 11.50 -0.29
CA GLU A 92 14.52 12.94 -0.58
C GLU A 92 15.87 13.26 -1.26
N GLY A 93 16.97 12.68 -0.76
CA GLY A 93 18.29 12.79 -1.37
C GLY A 93 18.32 12.25 -2.81
N SER A 94 17.82 11.04 -3.03
CA SER A 94 17.75 10.44 -4.36
C SER A 94 16.87 11.24 -5.33
N ILE A 95 15.77 11.82 -4.86
CA ILE A 95 14.91 12.69 -5.69
C ILE A 95 15.67 13.96 -6.10
N ALA A 96 16.42 14.58 -5.19
CA ALA A 96 17.21 15.77 -5.49
C ALA A 96 18.31 15.48 -6.53
N GLU A 97 18.99 14.33 -6.40
CA GLU A 97 19.98 13.86 -7.38
C GLU A 97 19.35 13.66 -8.76
N LEU A 98 18.23 12.94 -8.84
CA LEU A 98 17.51 12.71 -10.09
C LEU A 98 17.02 14.01 -10.73
N GLN A 99 16.56 14.98 -9.94
CA GLN A 99 16.17 16.30 -10.46
C GLN A 99 17.35 17.05 -11.09
N SER A 100 18.54 16.95 -10.48
CA SER A 100 19.78 17.53 -11.03
C SER A 100 20.19 16.86 -12.35
N GLU A 101 20.14 15.53 -12.39
CA GLU A 101 20.44 14.76 -13.61
C GLU A 101 19.49 15.10 -14.75
N VAL A 102 18.18 15.15 -14.47
CA VAL A 102 17.15 15.55 -15.46
C VAL A 102 17.39 16.97 -15.95
N GLY A 103 17.76 17.91 -15.07
CA GLY A 103 18.13 19.28 -15.46
C GLY A 103 19.32 19.30 -16.43
N THR A 104 20.35 18.51 -16.14
CA THR A 104 21.54 18.36 -16.98
C THR A 104 21.19 17.78 -18.34
N LEU A 105 20.43 16.68 -18.38
CA LEU A 105 19.96 16.04 -19.60
C LEU A 105 19.14 16.99 -20.46
N ARG A 106 18.23 17.75 -19.86
CA ARG A 106 17.42 18.75 -20.57
C ARG A 106 18.29 19.81 -21.25
N SER A 107 19.35 20.27 -20.57
CA SER A 107 20.31 21.21 -21.14
C SER A 107 21.06 20.60 -22.33
N GLN A 108 21.56 19.36 -22.19
CA GLN A 108 22.27 18.66 -23.26
C GLN A 108 21.38 18.43 -24.50
N VAL A 109 20.13 18.04 -24.29
CA VAL A 109 19.14 17.89 -25.37
C VAL A 109 18.93 19.24 -26.08
N GLY A 110 18.72 20.33 -25.33
CA GLY A 110 18.57 21.66 -25.91
C GLY A 110 19.76 22.11 -26.76
N GLN A 111 20.99 21.86 -26.29
CA GLN A 111 22.23 22.13 -27.03
C GLN A 111 22.31 21.29 -28.31
N THR A 112 21.96 20.01 -28.23
CA THR A 112 21.97 19.09 -29.38
C THR A 112 20.94 19.52 -30.42
N THR A 113 19.71 19.80 -30.01
CA THR A 113 18.65 20.30 -30.91
C THR A 113 19.06 21.60 -31.60
N SER A 114 19.67 22.54 -30.87
CA SER A 114 20.19 23.79 -31.44
C SER A 114 21.30 23.52 -32.46
N THR A 115 22.22 22.61 -32.16
CA THR A 115 23.30 22.22 -33.07
C THR A 115 22.75 21.58 -34.35
N VAL A 116 21.81 20.65 -34.23
CA VAL A 116 21.13 20.04 -35.38
C VAL A 116 20.43 21.08 -36.22
N GLY A 117 19.67 22.00 -35.62
CA GLY A 117 19.00 23.09 -36.35
C GLY A 117 19.99 23.98 -37.11
N ARG A 118 21.12 24.32 -36.49
CA ARG A 118 22.19 25.11 -37.13
C ARG A 118 22.85 24.40 -38.31
N LEU A 119 22.94 23.07 -38.28
CA LEU A 119 23.53 22.27 -39.36
C LEU A 119 22.51 22.02 -40.49
N ALA A 120 21.25 21.75 -40.16
CA ALA A 120 20.20 21.43 -41.12
C ALA A 120 19.77 22.63 -41.98
N GLU A 121 19.74 23.85 -41.43
CA GLU A 121 19.36 25.07 -42.16
C GLU A 121 20.21 25.35 -43.42
N PRO A 122 21.56 25.45 -43.31
CA PRO A 122 22.40 25.71 -44.48
C PRO A 122 22.38 24.55 -45.47
N GLU A 123 22.28 23.31 -44.99
CA GLU A 123 22.18 22.13 -45.85
C GLU A 123 20.89 22.16 -46.68
N GLY A 124 19.73 22.37 -46.04
CA GLY A 124 18.45 22.50 -46.72
C GLY A 124 18.44 23.67 -47.72
N ARG A 125 19.07 24.79 -47.37
CA ARG A 125 19.22 25.95 -48.28
C ARG A 125 20.09 25.62 -49.48
N SER A 126 21.20 24.91 -49.28
CA SER A 126 22.10 24.46 -50.34
C SER A 126 21.40 23.51 -51.29
N LEU A 127 20.68 22.51 -50.77
CA LEU A 127 19.91 21.56 -51.56
C LEU A 127 18.84 22.28 -52.40
N ARG A 128 18.06 23.20 -51.82
CA ARG A 128 17.09 24.01 -52.58
C ARG A 128 17.73 24.83 -53.69
N ASN A 129 18.88 25.45 -53.43
CA ASN A 129 19.60 26.23 -54.43
C ASN A 129 20.11 25.34 -55.59
N ASN A 130 20.71 24.19 -55.27
CA ASN A 130 21.21 23.25 -56.26
C ASN A 130 20.08 22.70 -57.15
N VAL A 131 18.92 22.37 -56.58
CA VAL A 131 17.74 21.91 -57.34
C VAL A 131 17.26 22.98 -58.32
N ARG A 132 17.19 24.25 -57.88
CA ARG A 132 16.82 25.39 -58.76
C ARG A 132 17.82 25.58 -59.89
N LEU A 133 19.12 25.40 -59.64
CA LEU A 133 20.18 25.53 -60.64
C LEU A 133 20.06 24.46 -61.76
N LEU A 134 19.56 23.28 -61.41
CA LEU A 134 19.33 22.17 -62.35
C LEU A 134 18.02 22.33 -63.16
N GLY A 135 17.25 23.40 -62.95
CA GLY A 135 16.04 23.69 -63.72
C GLY A 135 14.82 22.84 -63.33
N PHE A 136 14.89 22.11 -62.21
CA PHE A 136 13.71 21.40 -61.70
C PHE A 136 12.76 22.40 -61.01
N PRO A 137 11.47 22.44 -61.38
CA PRO A 137 10.51 23.30 -60.71
C PRO A 137 10.29 22.85 -59.27
N GLU A 138 10.37 23.79 -58.33
CA GLU A 138 10.05 23.56 -56.92
C GLU A 138 8.55 23.26 -56.82
N ARG A 139 8.19 21.99 -56.55
CA ARG A 139 6.80 21.64 -56.22
C ARG A 139 6.45 22.38 -54.93
N ALA A 140 5.50 23.30 -55.00
CA ALA A 140 4.95 23.95 -53.82
C ALA A 140 4.37 22.88 -52.90
N GLU A 141 4.96 22.69 -51.72
CA GLU A 141 4.41 21.81 -50.69
C GLU A 141 3.00 22.29 -50.37
N GLY A 142 1.98 21.56 -50.85
CA GLY A 142 0.57 21.91 -50.67
C GLY A 142 -0.32 21.72 -51.90
N SER A 143 0.20 21.48 -53.11
CA SER A 143 -0.64 21.16 -54.27
C SER A 143 -1.09 19.69 -54.21
N ALA A 144 -2.06 19.40 -53.34
CA ALA A 144 -2.82 18.17 -53.44
C ALA A 144 -3.60 18.23 -54.76
N ASP A 145 -3.11 17.50 -55.76
CA ASP A 145 -3.88 17.06 -56.91
C ASP A 145 -4.98 16.09 -56.41
N THR A 146 -5.99 16.61 -55.70
CA THR A 146 -7.28 15.93 -55.60
C THR A 146 -7.92 16.01 -56.97
N GLN A 147 -7.52 15.08 -57.85
CA GLN A 147 -8.18 14.86 -59.13
C GLN A 147 -9.65 14.50 -58.84
N ASP A 148 -10.47 15.48 -59.18
CA ASP A 148 -11.91 15.47 -59.30
C ASP A 148 -12.32 14.25 -60.15
N LEU A 149 -12.76 13.17 -59.49
CA LEU A 149 -13.48 12.05 -60.12
C LEU A 149 -14.91 12.49 -60.47
N ARG A 150 -15.03 13.56 -61.26
CA ARG A 150 -16.30 14.08 -61.73
C ARG A 150 -16.70 13.38 -63.02
N GLY A 151 -17.54 12.36 -62.86
CA GLY A 151 -18.62 12.04 -63.78
C GLY A 151 -18.25 11.85 -65.25
N GLN A 152 -17.77 10.66 -65.60
CA GLN A 152 -18.08 10.07 -66.90
C GLN A 152 -18.86 8.78 -66.67
N SER A 153 -20.19 8.91 -66.76
CA SER A 153 -21.10 7.79 -67.02
C SER A 153 -22.21 8.38 -67.87
N GLY A 154 -22.00 8.32 -69.19
CA GLY A 154 -23.10 8.26 -70.16
C GLY A 154 -23.62 6.84 -70.27
#